data_AF-E5EPC0-F1
#
_entry.id   AF-E5EPC0-F1
#
_cell.length_a   1.000
_cell.length_b   1.000
_cell.length_c   1.000
_cell.angle_alpha   90.00
_cell.angle_beta   90.00
_cell.angle_gamma   90.00
#
_symmetry.space_group_name_H-M   'P 1'
#
loop_
_entity.id
_entity.type
_entity.pdbx_description
1 polymer ?
#
loop_
_entity_poly.entity_id
_entity_poly.type
_entity_poly.pdbx_seq_one_letter_code
_entity_poly.pdbx_strand_id
1 'polypeptide(L)'
;AKADAIAQTVMLLIDTYYRNVFNVEDIDTKKINLKDYLNNDVESAADTIENLIKLYSNNGDWCVANKCSYADLFVYEMAKHYFPSDPQFTERFPHIYKIKNHVEQKSAVSEYVKTK
;
A
#
# COMPACT_ATOMS: atom_id res chain seq x y z
N ALA A 1 -13.80 -8.42 7.76
CA ALA A 1 -13.30 -7.67 8.92
C ALA A 1 -11.80 -7.35 8.83
N LYS A 2 -10.89 -8.34 8.96
CA LYS A 2 -9.42 -8.07 8.96
C LYS A 2 -8.89 -7.58 7.60
N ALA A 3 -9.26 -8.26 6.52
CA ALA A 3 -8.91 -7.83 5.16
C ALA A 3 -9.53 -6.47 4.81
N ASP A 4 -10.77 -6.22 5.26
CA ASP A 4 -11.43 -4.92 5.07
C ASP A 4 -10.67 -3.79 5.77
N ALA A 5 -10.20 -3.99 6.99
CA ALA A 5 -9.45 -2.96 7.71
C ALA A 5 -8.19 -2.54 6.94
N ILE A 6 -7.44 -3.49 6.39
CA ILE A 6 -6.25 -3.21 5.57
C ILE A 6 -6.64 -2.47 4.28
N ALA A 7 -7.63 -2.99 3.55
CA ALA A 7 -8.08 -2.36 2.31
C ALA A 7 -8.65 -0.96 2.54
N GLN A 8 -9.38 -0.74 3.63
CA GLN A 8 -9.92 0.57 4.01
C GLN A 8 -8.83 1.58 4.30
N THR A 9 -7.71 1.17 4.90
CA THR A 9 -6.56 2.08 5.08
C THR A 9 -6.01 2.56 3.73
N VAL A 10 -5.87 1.65 2.74
CA VAL A 10 -5.42 2.04 1.39
C VAL A 10 -6.47 2.90 0.68
N MET A 11 -7.76 2.56 0.80
CA MET A 11 -8.83 3.38 0.20
C MET A 11 -8.90 4.78 0.82
N LEU A 12 -8.72 4.92 2.13
CA LEU A 12 -8.67 6.22 2.79
C LEU A 12 -7.48 7.06 2.31
N LEU A 13 -6.33 6.43 2.09
CA LEU A 13 -5.16 7.08 1.52
C LEU A 13 -5.46 7.62 0.10
N ILE A 14 -6.09 6.80 -0.75
CA ILE A 14 -6.53 7.22 -2.11
C ILE A 14 -7.54 8.37 -2.04
N ASP A 15 -8.55 8.28 -1.17
CA ASP A 15 -9.54 9.33 -0.98
C ASP A 15 -8.92 10.64 -0.51
N THR A 16 -7.90 10.54 0.36
CA THR A 16 -7.14 11.69 0.86
C THR A 16 -6.37 12.37 -0.26
N TYR A 17 -5.71 11.60 -1.13
CA TYR A 17 -5.08 12.14 -2.33
C TYR A 17 -6.08 12.89 -3.22
N TYR A 18 -7.23 12.28 -3.52
CA TYR A 18 -8.20 12.92 -4.41
C TYR A 18 -8.74 14.22 -3.84
N ARG A 19 -9.05 14.22 -2.54
CA ARG A 19 -9.65 15.36 -1.85
C ARG A 19 -8.66 16.52 -1.66
N ASN A 20 -7.45 16.20 -1.21
CA ASN A 20 -6.50 17.20 -0.75
C ASN A 20 -5.43 17.55 -1.79
N VAL A 21 -5.23 16.71 -2.80
CA VAL A 21 -4.21 16.94 -3.83
C VAL A 21 -4.87 17.09 -5.20
N PHE A 22 -5.53 16.07 -5.71
CA PHE A 22 -6.01 16.04 -7.09
C PHE A 22 -7.01 17.15 -7.40
N ASN A 23 -8.05 17.28 -6.57
CA ASN A 23 -9.16 18.24 -6.75
C ASN A 23 -8.81 19.68 -6.37
N VAL A 24 -7.61 19.95 -5.84
CA VAL A 24 -7.19 21.32 -5.53
C VAL A 24 -6.83 22.06 -6.81
N GLU A 25 -7.45 23.19 -7.09
CA GLU A 25 -7.20 23.96 -8.32
C GLU A 25 -5.92 24.80 -8.22
N ASP A 26 -5.69 25.43 -7.07
CA ASP A 26 -4.51 26.26 -6.83
C ASP A 26 -3.22 25.44 -6.86
N ILE A 27 -2.30 25.80 -7.74
CA ILE A 27 -1.10 25.02 -8.04
C ILE A 27 -0.12 25.01 -6.85
N ASP A 28 0.02 26.13 -6.15
CA ASP A 28 0.98 26.24 -5.06
C ASP A 28 0.49 25.48 -3.81
N THR A 29 -0.81 25.57 -3.51
CA THR A 29 -1.47 24.74 -2.51
C THR A 29 -1.37 23.26 -2.87
N LYS A 30 -1.62 22.88 -4.14
CA LYS A 30 -1.49 21.49 -4.59
C LYS A 30 -0.08 20.94 -4.38
N LYS A 31 0.96 21.74 -4.64
CA LYS A 31 2.36 21.32 -4.39
C LYS A 31 2.65 21.09 -2.91
N ILE A 32 2.17 21.98 -2.04
CA ILE A 32 2.32 21.85 -0.59
C ILE A 32 1.60 20.58 -0.12
N ASN A 33 0.33 20.42 -0.50
CA ASN A 33 -0.48 19.27 -0.11
C ASN A 33 0.09 17.95 -0.65
N LEU A 34 0.64 17.93 -1.88
CA LEU A 34 1.30 16.75 -2.42
C LEU A 34 2.54 16.37 -1.58
N LYS A 35 3.34 17.36 -1.18
CA LYS A 35 4.51 17.12 -0.33
C LYS A 35 4.09 16.56 1.03
N ASP A 36 3.06 17.13 1.65
CA ASP A 36 2.56 16.66 2.94
C ASP A 36 1.94 15.27 2.83
N TYR A 37 1.20 15.01 1.75
CA TYR A 37 0.63 13.70 1.46
C TYR A 37 1.71 12.61 1.35
N LEU A 38 2.76 12.87 0.57
CA LEU A 38 3.85 11.90 0.38
C LEU A 38 4.67 11.68 1.66
N ASN A 39 4.92 12.72 2.44
CA ASN A 39 5.79 12.62 3.62
C ASN A 39 5.05 12.16 4.89
N ASN A 40 3.73 12.37 4.97
CA ASN A 40 2.97 12.11 6.19
C ASN A 40 1.88 11.06 5.95
N ASP A 41 0.98 11.28 5.00
CA ASP A 41 -0.19 10.42 4.83
C ASP A 41 0.19 9.02 4.32
N VAL A 42 1.05 8.96 3.30
CA VAL A 42 1.57 7.68 2.76
C VAL A 42 2.34 6.91 3.83
N GLU A 43 3.21 7.60 4.57
CA GLU A 43 4.02 7.00 5.62
C GLU A 43 3.17 6.47 6.78
N SER A 44 2.19 7.25 7.24
CA SER A 44 1.26 6.84 8.29
C SER A 44 0.38 5.66 7.87
N ALA A 45 -0.06 5.64 6.61
CA ALA A 45 -0.81 4.51 6.05
C ALA A 45 0.06 3.24 5.97
N ALA A 46 1.30 3.36 5.52
CA ALA A 46 2.25 2.24 5.46
C ALA A 46 2.54 1.68 6.86
N ASP A 47 2.81 2.52 7.85
CA ASP A 47 2.99 2.12 9.25
C ASP A 47 1.76 1.37 9.80
N THR A 48 0.56 1.89 9.51
CA THR A 48 -0.69 1.26 9.95
C THR A 48 -0.86 -0.11 9.31
N ILE A 49 -0.66 -0.21 8.00
CA ILE A 49 -0.79 -1.47 7.25
C ILE A 49 0.24 -2.50 7.71
N GLU A 50 1.50 -2.10 7.89
CA GLU A 50 2.58 -2.94 8.37
C GLU A 50 2.22 -3.59 9.73
N ASN A 51 1.69 -2.78 10.66
CA ASN A 51 1.23 -3.26 11.95
C ASN A 51 0.02 -4.19 11.86
N LEU A 52 -0.94 -3.90 10.97
CA LEU A 52 -2.10 -4.76 10.74
C LEU A 52 -1.69 -6.10 10.14
N ILE A 53 -0.78 -6.13 9.16
CA ILE A 53 -0.27 -7.38 8.57
C ILE A 53 0.48 -8.19 9.64
N LYS A 54 1.34 -7.55 10.43
CA LYS A 54 2.03 -8.21 11.54
C LYS A 54 1.04 -8.87 12.52
N LEU A 55 -0.06 -8.20 12.82
CA LEU A 55 -1.10 -8.72 13.73
C LEU A 55 -1.97 -9.82 13.10
N TYR A 56 -2.28 -9.73 11.80
CA TYR A 56 -3.29 -10.58 11.16
C TYR A 56 -2.73 -11.72 10.32
N SER A 57 -1.48 -11.63 9.87
CA SER A 57 -0.83 -12.66 9.05
C SER A 57 -0.70 -13.99 9.79
N ASN A 58 -0.58 -14.00 11.12
CA ASN A 58 -0.43 -15.23 11.92
C ASN A 58 0.69 -16.14 11.35
N ASN A 59 1.85 -15.56 11.03
CA ASN A 59 2.99 -16.21 10.37
C ASN A 59 2.73 -16.71 8.93
N GLY A 60 1.63 -16.31 8.31
CA GLY A 60 1.31 -16.63 6.93
C GLY A 60 2.04 -15.79 5.89
N ASP A 61 1.78 -16.11 4.62
CA ASP A 61 2.37 -15.43 3.46
C ASP A 61 1.50 -14.31 2.90
N TRP A 62 0.30 -14.11 3.46
CA TRP A 62 -0.66 -13.10 3.04
C TRP A 62 -0.95 -12.12 4.17
N CYS A 63 -1.61 -11.01 3.83
CA CYS A 63 -2.03 -9.97 4.78
C CYS A 63 -2.84 -10.56 5.94
N VAL A 64 -3.62 -11.63 5.67
CA VAL A 64 -4.43 -12.32 6.66
C VAL A 64 -4.25 -13.84 6.51
N ALA A 65 -3.58 -14.46 7.48
CA ALA A 65 -3.33 -15.90 7.50
C ALA A 65 -2.71 -16.41 6.18
N ASN A 66 -3.19 -17.55 5.69
CA ASN A 66 -2.57 -18.32 4.61
C ASN A 66 -3.33 -18.23 3.28
N LYS A 67 -4.22 -17.25 3.11
CA LYS A 67 -5.02 -17.11 1.89
C LYS A 67 -4.95 -15.70 1.29
N CYS A 68 -4.63 -15.65 0.00
CA CYS A 68 -4.70 -14.44 -0.80
C CYS A 68 -6.13 -13.87 -0.84
N SER A 69 -6.22 -12.55 -0.73
CA SER A 69 -7.44 -11.76 -0.71
C SER A 69 -7.23 -10.45 -1.48
N TYR A 70 -8.29 -9.67 -1.66
CA TYR A 70 -8.19 -8.34 -2.27
C TYR A 70 -7.29 -7.38 -1.48
N ALA A 71 -7.17 -7.55 -0.15
CA ALA A 71 -6.28 -6.73 0.67
C ALA A 71 -4.82 -6.85 0.21
N ASP A 72 -4.38 -8.05 -0.20
CA ASP A 72 -3.04 -8.27 -0.72
C ASP A 72 -2.80 -7.50 -2.02
N LEU A 73 -3.83 -7.37 -2.87
CA LEU A 73 -3.77 -6.58 -4.10
C LEU A 73 -3.71 -5.07 -3.82
N PHE A 74 -4.47 -4.59 -2.83
CA PHE A 74 -4.39 -3.19 -2.40
C PHE A 74 -3.00 -2.84 -1.85
N VAL A 75 -2.44 -3.70 -1.00
CA VAL A 75 -1.09 -3.53 -0.44
C VAL A 75 -0.04 -3.59 -1.54
N TYR A 76 -0.18 -4.52 -2.50
CA TYR A 76 0.69 -4.61 -3.67
C TYR A 76 0.68 -3.30 -4.49
N GLU A 77 -0.49 -2.79 -4.86
CA GLU A 77 -0.60 -1.56 -5.66
C GLU A 77 -0.03 -0.34 -4.92
N MET A 78 -0.33 -0.19 -3.63
CA MET A 78 0.27 0.86 -2.79
C MET A 78 1.79 0.76 -2.78
N ALA A 79 2.32 -0.44 -2.52
CA ALA A 79 3.76 -0.67 -2.43
C ALA A 79 4.48 -0.35 -3.75
N LYS A 80 3.90 -0.79 -4.88
CA LYS A 80 4.41 -0.53 -6.22
C LYS A 80 4.40 0.96 -6.56
N HIS A 81 3.37 1.70 -6.14
CA HIS A 81 3.20 3.11 -6.51
C HIS A 81 4.06 4.04 -5.66
N TYR A 82 4.13 3.83 -4.35
CA TYR A 82 4.77 4.78 -3.43
C TYR A 82 6.22 4.44 -3.07
N PHE A 83 6.63 3.18 -3.17
CA PHE A 83 7.98 2.75 -2.80
C PHE A 83 8.78 2.09 -3.95
N PRO A 84 8.62 2.48 -5.23
CA PRO A 84 9.28 1.78 -6.34
C PRO A 84 10.81 1.85 -6.31
N SER A 85 11.37 2.82 -5.59
CA SER A 85 12.82 3.07 -5.53
C SER A 85 13.30 3.49 -4.13
N ASP A 86 12.48 3.31 -3.09
CA ASP A 86 12.93 3.58 -1.71
C ASP A 86 13.92 2.48 -1.29
N PRO A 87 15.21 2.82 -1.09
CA PRO A 87 16.23 1.83 -0.74
C PRO A 87 16.03 1.24 0.66
N GLN A 88 15.27 1.92 1.52
CA GLN A 88 14.99 1.50 2.90
C GLN A 88 13.64 0.80 3.04
N PHE A 89 12.88 0.63 1.94
CA PHE A 89 11.52 0.08 1.97
C PHE A 89 11.46 -1.29 2.67
N THR A 90 12.40 -2.18 2.35
CA THR A 90 12.48 -3.52 2.97
C THR A 90 12.76 -3.48 4.47
N GLU A 91 13.53 -2.49 4.94
CA GLU A 91 13.89 -2.35 6.35
C GLU A 91 12.76 -1.72 7.17
N ARG A 92 12.08 -0.73 6.59
CA ARG A 92 11.01 0.03 7.23
C ARG A 92 9.69 -0.74 7.26
N PHE A 93 9.37 -1.43 6.15
CA PHE A 93 8.10 -2.10 5.93
C PHE A 93 8.28 -3.56 5.43
N PRO A 94 8.96 -4.43 6.21
CA PRO A 94 9.29 -5.78 5.77
C PRO A 94 8.07 -6.66 5.44
N HIS A 95 6.93 -6.48 6.11
CA HIS A 95 5.73 -7.27 5.82
C HIS A 95 5.05 -6.81 4.53
N ILE A 96 4.90 -5.49 4.32
CA ILE A 96 4.40 -4.95 3.05
C ILE A 96 5.31 -5.40 1.89
N TYR A 97 6.63 -5.34 2.06
CA TYR A 97 7.59 -5.83 1.07
C TYR A 97 7.38 -7.32 0.75
N LYS A 98 7.20 -8.16 1.78
CA LYS A 98 6.88 -9.59 1.61
C LYS A 98 5.62 -9.78 0.76
N ILE A 99 4.54 -9.07 1.07
CA ILE A 99 3.27 -9.15 0.33
C ILE A 99 3.46 -8.75 -1.13
N LYS A 100 4.11 -7.60 -1.39
CA LYS A 100 4.39 -7.12 -2.75
C LYS A 100 5.05 -8.22 -3.59
N ASN A 101 6.12 -8.81 -3.08
CA ASN A 101 6.87 -9.84 -3.80
C ASN A 101 6.06 -11.13 -3.97
N HIS A 102 5.29 -11.52 -2.95
CA HIS A 102 4.48 -12.74 -3.02
C HIS A 102 3.35 -12.63 -4.06
N VAL A 103 2.74 -11.44 -4.20
CA VAL A 103 1.77 -11.14 -5.25
C VAL A 103 2.44 -11.16 -6.64
N GLU A 104 3.61 -10.52 -6.79
CA GLU A 104 4.35 -10.48 -8.07
C GLU A 104 4.81 -11.85 -8.57
N GLN A 105 5.10 -12.78 -7.67
CA GLN A 105 5.59 -14.12 -8.00
C GLN A 105 4.46 -15.11 -8.34
N LYS A 106 3.20 -14.80 -8.04
CA LYS A 106 2.09 -15.72 -8.26
C LYS A 106 1.68 -15.74 -9.73
N SER A 107 1.96 -16.84 -10.43
CA SER A 107 1.86 -16.98 -11.90
C SER A 107 0.66 -16.27 -12.56
N ALA A 108 -0.57 -16.53 -12.11
CA ALA A 108 -1.77 -15.92 -12.70
C ALA A 108 -1.84 -14.38 -12.50
N VAL A 109 -1.35 -13.88 -11.36
CA VAL A 109 -1.29 -12.43 -11.12
C VAL A 109 -0.07 -11.85 -11.84
N SER A 110 1.07 -12.52 -11.77
CA SER A 110 2.34 -12.16 -12.41
C SER A 110 2.19 -11.97 -13.91
N GLU A 111 1.54 -12.92 -14.59
CA GLU A 111 1.26 -12.84 -16.03
C GLU A 111 0.38 -11.62 -16.34
N TYR A 112 -0.63 -11.34 -15.52
CA TYR A 112 -1.52 -10.19 -15.67
C TYR A 112 -0.85 -8.84 -15.36
N VAL A 113 -0.01 -8.75 -14.31
CA VAL A 113 0.63 -7.49 -13.91
C VAL A 113 1.88 -7.14 -14.71
N LYS A 114 2.55 -8.12 -15.35
CA LYS A 114 3.73 -7.90 -16.21
C LYS A 114 3.39 -7.55 -17.65
N THR A 115 2.14 -7.73 -18.08
CA THR A 115 1.69 -7.49 -19.46
C THR A 115 1.18 -6.06 -19.71
N LYS A 116 1.43 -5.11 -18.79
CA LYS A 116 1.10 -3.69 -18.95
C LYS A 116 2.30 -2.79 -18.76
#